data_AF-A0A3E0KR78-F1
#
_entry.id   AF-A0A3E0KR78-F1
#
_cell.length_a   1.000
_cell.length_b   1.000
_cell.length_c   1.000
_cell.angle_alpha   90.00
_cell.angle_beta   90.00
_cell.angle_gamma   90.00
#
_symmetry.space_group_name_H-M   'P 1'
#
loop_
_entity.id
_entity.type
_entity.pdbx_description
1 polymer ?
#
loop_
_entity_poly.entity_id
_entity_poly.type
_entity_poly.pdbx_seq_one_letter_code
_entity_poly.pdbx_strand_id
1 'polypeptide(L)'
;MGLARAFWIGWRLRCPACSDGSLEAGGQLHPACPRCGWQLTKPGEGDWLVTWLVAYTVGCVALLLSLLVLYLFTGLGIGTQLIISSVLGVVATAVTFRRARGAAVGILYFLRRHWEE
;
A
#
# COMPACT_ATOMS: atom_id res chain seq x y z
N MET A 1 8.62 -15.85 -12.95
CA MET A 1 8.28 -15.53 -11.54
C MET A 1 6.84 -15.05 -11.52
N GLY A 2 5.92 -15.71 -10.80
CA GLY A 2 4.49 -15.41 -10.93
C GLY A 2 4.09 -14.02 -10.38
N LEU A 3 3.06 -13.40 -10.98
CA LEU A 3 2.51 -12.09 -10.61
C LEU A 3 2.22 -11.96 -9.10
N ALA A 4 1.60 -12.98 -8.51
CA ALA A 4 1.27 -13.02 -7.09
C ALA A 4 2.50 -12.91 -6.17
N ARG A 5 3.64 -13.50 -6.58
CA ARG A 5 4.88 -13.46 -5.79
C ARG A 5 5.56 -12.10 -5.90
N ALA A 6 5.55 -11.50 -7.09
CA ALA A 6 6.06 -10.14 -7.30
C ALA A 6 5.24 -9.10 -6.51
N PHE A 7 3.91 -9.23 -6.52
CA PHE A 7 3.00 -8.44 -5.69
C PHE A 7 3.32 -8.58 -4.20
N TRP A 8 3.45 -9.81 -3.71
CA TRP A 8 3.72 -10.08 -2.29
C TRP A 8 5.06 -9.53 -1.81
N ILE A 9 6.11 -9.63 -2.65
CA ILE A 9 7.43 -9.08 -2.37
C ILE A 9 7.37 -7.55 -2.31
N GLY A 10 6.69 -6.93 -3.29
CA GLY A 10 6.45 -5.48 -3.29
C GLY A 10 5.61 -5.00 -2.09
N TRP A 11 4.58 -5.75 -1.71
CA TRP A 11 3.74 -5.48 -0.53
C TRP A 11 4.54 -5.52 0.78
N ARG A 12 5.58 -6.36 0.85
CA ARG A 12 6.55 -6.41 1.96
C ARG A 12 7.59 -5.29 1.90
N LEU A 13 7.45 -4.34 0.98
CA LEU A 13 8.42 -3.28 0.72
C LEU A 13 9.83 -3.81 0.42
N ARG A 14 9.91 -4.97 -0.26
CA ARG A 14 11.16 -5.58 -0.72
C ARG A 14 11.25 -5.58 -2.24
N CYS A 15 12.44 -5.34 -2.78
CA CYS A 15 12.66 -5.22 -4.21
C CYS A 15 12.33 -6.54 -4.92
N PRO A 16 11.45 -6.57 -5.95
CA PRO A 16 11.09 -7.80 -6.65
C PRO A 16 12.23 -8.39 -7.51
N ALA A 17 13.24 -7.59 -7.85
CA ALA A 17 14.40 -8.01 -8.64
C ALA A 17 15.48 -8.73 -7.80
N CYS A 18 15.82 -8.18 -6.63
CA CYS A 18 16.88 -8.75 -5.77
C CYS A 18 16.35 -9.37 -4.45
N SER A 19 15.07 -9.21 -4.12
CA SER A 19 14.40 -9.64 -2.88
C SER A 19 14.93 -9.08 -1.55
N ASP A 20 16.10 -8.45 -1.55
CA ASP A 20 16.81 -8.03 -0.34
C ASP A 20 16.77 -6.51 -0.12
N GLY A 21 16.76 -5.71 -1.19
CA GLY A 21 16.72 -4.24 -1.09
C GLY A 21 15.37 -3.73 -0.60
N SER A 22 15.36 -2.76 0.32
CA SER A 22 14.15 -2.08 0.77
C SER A 22 13.66 -1.08 -0.29
N LEU A 23 12.34 -1.06 -0.55
CA LEU A 23 11.72 -0.05 -1.42
C LEU A 23 11.59 1.31 -0.74
N GLU A 24 11.52 1.33 0.58
CA GLU A 24 11.21 2.53 1.35
C GLU A 24 12.30 2.80 2.38
N ALA A 25 12.65 4.08 2.53
CA ALA A 25 13.36 4.62 3.68
C ALA A 25 12.59 5.84 4.21
N GLY A 26 12.19 5.81 5.48
CA GLY A 26 11.56 6.95 6.13
C GLY A 26 10.19 7.39 5.57
N GLY A 27 9.45 6.50 4.90
CA GLY A 27 8.16 6.85 4.26
C GLY A 27 8.28 7.37 2.83
N GLN A 28 9.50 7.51 2.30
CA GLN A 28 9.73 7.82 0.90
C GLN A 28 10.20 6.59 0.14
N LEU A 29 9.64 6.42 -1.06
CA LEU A 29 10.00 5.32 -1.94
C LEU A 29 11.30 5.68 -2.67
N HIS A 30 12.27 4.77 -2.68
CA HIS A 30 13.50 5.00 -3.44
C HIS A 30 13.22 4.97 -4.95
N PRO A 31 13.79 5.91 -5.74
CA PRO A 31 13.67 5.87 -7.20
C PRO A 31 14.41 4.67 -7.80
N ALA A 32 15.51 4.23 -7.15
CA ALA A 32 16.33 3.09 -7.54
C ALA A 32 16.65 2.20 -6.34
N CYS A 33 16.81 0.90 -6.56
CA CYS A 33 17.09 -0.04 -5.47
C CYS A 33 18.53 0.14 -4.99
N PRO A 34 18.81 0.32 -3.69
CA PRO A 34 20.16 0.56 -3.19
C PRO A 34 21.11 -0.64 -3.35
N ARG A 35 20.57 -1.85 -3.56
CA ARG A 35 21.36 -3.08 -3.71
C ARG A 35 21.61 -3.47 -5.17
N CYS A 36 20.56 -3.49 -6.00
CA CYS A 36 20.68 -3.94 -7.39
C CYS A 36 20.65 -2.81 -8.42
N GLY A 37 20.42 -1.55 -8.01
CA GLY A 37 20.35 -0.40 -8.90
C GLY A 37 19.11 -0.34 -9.81
N TRP A 38 18.16 -1.27 -9.66
CA TRP A 38 16.96 -1.30 -10.50
C TRP A 38 16.10 -0.05 -10.29
N GLN A 39 15.71 0.62 -11.39
CA GLN A 39 14.81 1.77 -11.35
C GLN A 39 13.38 1.34 -11.03
N LEU A 40 12.91 1.65 -9.82
CA LEU A 40 11.60 1.24 -9.31
C LEU A 40 10.45 2.10 -9.85
N THR A 41 10.71 3.37 -10.11
CA THR A 41 9.68 4.31 -10.59
C THR A 41 10.31 5.19 -11.65
N LYS A 42 9.72 5.23 -12.87
CA LYS A 42 10.07 6.29 -13.81
C LYS A 42 9.33 7.57 -13.40
N PRO A 43 9.98 8.74 -13.42
CA PRO A 43 9.30 10.00 -13.20
C PRO A 43 8.22 10.17 -14.29
N GLY A 44 6.95 10.20 -13.90
CA GLY A 44 5.79 10.35 -14.80
C GLY A 44 4.89 9.12 -14.96
N GLU A 45 5.23 7.94 -14.42
CA GLU A 45 4.31 6.79 -14.37
C GLU A 45 3.14 7.12 -13.43
N GLY A 46 1.93 7.25 -14.00
CA GLY A 46 0.69 7.75 -13.37
C GLY A 46 0.04 6.86 -12.31
N ASP A 47 0.83 6.06 -11.59
CA ASP A 47 0.33 5.07 -10.62
C ASP A 47 -0.17 5.69 -9.30
N TRP A 48 -0.10 7.02 -9.17
CA TRP A 48 -0.66 7.73 -8.04
C TRP A 48 -2.17 7.53 -7.90
N LEU A 49 -2.91 7.49 -9.01
CA LEU A 49 -4.38 7.41 -8.97
C LEU A 49 -4.86 6.06 -8.40
N VAL A 50 -4.33 4.95 -8.91
CA VAL A 50 -4.69 3.60 -8.44
C VAL A 50 -4.26 3.41 -6.99
N THR A 51 -3.07 3.87 -6.62
CA THR A 51 -2.58 3.77 -5.24
C THR A 51 -3.47 4.57 -4.28
N TRP A 52 -3.89 5.79 -4.66
CA TRP A 52 -4.80 6.60 -3.87
C TRP A 52 -6.18 5.96 -3.73
N LEU A 53 -6.73 5.47 -4.83
CA LEU A 53 -8.04 4.82 -4.86
C LEU A 53 -8.05 3.60 -3.92
N VAL A 54 -7.04 2.73 -4.00
CA VAL A 54 -6.92 1.56 -3.12
C VAL A 54 -6.80 1.97 -1.66
N ALA A 55 -5.93 2.92 -1.34
CA ALA A 55 -5.74 3.38 0.04
C ALA A 55 -7.02 3.99 0.63
N TYR A 56 -7.71 4.82 -0.15
CA TYR A 56 -8.98 5.42 0.24
C TYR A 56 -10.07 4.37 0.47
N THR A 57 -10.20 3.40 -0.44
CA THR A 57 -11.21 2.33 -0.34
C THR A 57 -11.00 1.51 0.93
N VAL A 58 -9.76 1.12 1.24
CA VAL A 58 -9.44 0.38 2.47
C VAL A 58 -9.67 1.24 3.72
N GLY A 59 -9.36 2.53 3.65
CA GLY A 59 -9.67 3.49 4.70
C GLY A 59 -11.16 3.56 5.04
N CYS A 60 -12.01 3.71 4.02
CA CYS A 60 -13.46 3.73 4.17
C CYS A 60 -13.99 2.40 4.73
N VAL A 61 -13.51 1.26 4.23
CA VAL A 61 -13.92 -0.06 4.73
C VAL A 61 -13.51 -0.24 6.18
N ALA A 62 -12.30 0.14 6.56
CA ALA A 62 -11.82 0.06 7.94
C ALA A 62 -12.66 0.94 8.89
N LEU A 63 -13.01 2.16 8.46
CA LEU A 63 -13.86 3.07 9.22
C LEU A 63 -15.28 2.52 9.39
N LEU A 64 -15.90 2.04 8.31
CA LEU A 64 -17.25 1.47 8.37
C LEU A 64 -17.30 0.20 9.24
N LEU A 65 -16.30 -0.68 9.11
CA LEU A 65 -16.20 -1.88 9.92
C LEU A 65 -15.96 -1.54 11.39
N SER A 66 -15.07 -0.61 11.71
CA SER A 66 -14.84 -0.23 13.11
C SER A 66 -16.10 0.35 13.73
N LEU A 67 -16.81 1.19 12.98
CA LEU A 67 -18.04 1.83 13.45
C LEU A 67 -19.16 0.80 13.65
N LEU A 68 -19.29 -0.16 12.73
CA LEU A 68 -20.22 -1.29 12.85
C LEU A 68 -19.92 -2.16 14.07
N VAL A 69 -18.64 -2.53 14.28
CA VAL A 69 -18.20 -3.33 15.43
C VAL A 69 -18.47 -2.58 16.73
N LEU A 70 -18.09 -1.31 16.81
CA LEU A 70 -18.34 -0.49 17.98
C LEU A 70 -19.85 -0.36 18.27
N TYR A 71 -20.68 -0.25 17.24
CA TYR A 71 -22.13 -0.13 17.40
C TYR A 71 -22.79 -1.43 17.88
N LEU A 72 -22.30 -2.58 17.38
CA LEU A 72 -22.82 -3.90 17.76
C LEU A 72 -22.37 -4.35 19.15
N PHE A 73 -21.14 -4.02 19.54
CA PHE A 73 -20.52 -4.56 20.77
C PHE A 73 -20.46 -3.57 21.93
N THR A 74 -20.75 -2.29 21.72
CA THR A 74 -20.57 -1.26 22.75
C THR A 74 -21.70 -0.24 22.75
N GLY A 75 -22.32 -0.02 23.92
CA GLY A 75 -23.25 1.10 24.16
C GLY A 75 -22.53 2.43 24.41
N LEU A 76 -21.40 2.67 23.73
CA LEU A 76 -20.61 3.89 23.87
C LEU A 76 -21.36 5.07 23.23
N GLY A 77 -21.14 6.28 23.76
CA GLY A 77 -21.67 7.49 23.15
C GLY A 77 -21.21 7.63 21.69
N ILE A 78 -22.11 8.08 20.82
CA ILE A 78 -21.87 8.25 19.37
C ILE A 78 -20.59 9.06 19.10
N GLY A 79 -20.31 10.08 19.91
CA GLY A 79 -19.10 10.92 19.77
C GLY A 79 -17.79 10.13 19.95
N THR A 80 -17.69 9.28 20.96
CA THR A 80 -16.49 8.46 21.21
C THR A 80 -16.31 7.39 20.13
N GLN A 81 -17.39 6.77 19.66
CA GLN A 81 -17.33 5.82 18.55
C GLN A 81 -16.82 6.48 17.26
N LEU A 82 -17.26 7.70 16.98
CA LEU A 82 -16.84 8.44 15.80
C LEU A 82 -15.35 8.75 15.84
N ILE A 83 -14.85 9.23 16.99
CA ILE A 83 -13.43 9.56 17.17
C ILE A 83 -12.56 8.31 16.99
N ILE A 84 -12.90 7.20 17.66
CA ILE A 84 -12.14 5.95 17.57
C ILE A 84 -12.15 5.44 16.13
N SER A 85 -13.31 5.39 15.49
CA SER A 85 -13.44 4.91 14.11
C SER A 85 -12.69 5.78 13.11
N SER A 86 -12.72 7.11 13.30
CA SER A 86 -12.02 8.05 12.44
C SER A 86 -10.51 7.90 12.57
N VAL A 87 -9.98 7.81 13.79
CA VAL A 87 -8.55 7.55 14.04
C VAL A 87 -8.13 6.22 13.42
N LEU A 88 -8.92 5.16 13.62
CA LEU A 88 -8.63 3.84 13.05
C LEU A 88 -8.62 3.87 11.51
N GLY A 89 -9.59 4.56 10.90
CA GLY A 89 -9.68 4.74 9.45
C GLY A 89 -8.49 5.50 8.87
N VAL A 90 -8.04 6.57 9.52
CA VAL A 90 -6.85 7.34 9.11
C VAL A 90 -5.58 6.47 9.20
N VAL A 91 -5.40 5.75 10.30
CA VAL A 91 -4.26 4.84 10.48
C VAL A 91 -4.27 3.73 9.42
N ALA A 92 -5.43 3.11 9.18
CA ALA A 92 -5.58 2.07 8.16
C ALA A 92 -5.28 2.60 6.76
N THR A 93 -5.74 3.81 6.43
CA THR A 93 -5.45 4.48 5.15
C THR A 93 -3.95 4.72 4.99
N ALA A 94 -3.29 5.27 6.01
CA ALA A 94 -1.86 5.57 5.96
C ALA A 94 -1.00 4.32 5.79
N VAL A 95 -1.31 3.24 6.53
CA VAL A 95 -0.62 1.95 6.40
C VAL A 95 -0.86 1.33 5.04
N THR A 96 -2.11 1.37 4.56
CA THR A 96 -2.47 0.80 3.25
C THR A 96 -1.79 1.56 2.13
N PHE A 97 -1.73 2.88 2.21
CA PHE A 97 -1.07 3.70 1.20
C PHE A 97 0.40 3.31 1.01
N ARG A 98 1.15 3.11 2.10
CA ARG A 98 2.54 2.63 2.02
C ARG A 98 2.64 1.24 1.38
N ARG A 99 1.78 0.31 1.78
CA ARG A 99 1.81 -1.06 1.25
C ARG A 99 1.34 -1.15 -0.20
N ALA A 100 0.33 -0.38 -0.57
CA ALA A 100 -0.19 -0.30 -1.94
C ALA A 100 0.86 0.25 -2.91
N ARG A 101 1.65 1.26 -2.48
CA ARG A 101 2.78 1.76 -3.28
C ARG A 101 3.82 0.67 -3.54
N GLY A 102 4.24 -0.05 -2.51
CA GLY A 102 5.20 -1.14 -2.66
C GLY A 102 4.68 -2.26 -3.58
N ALA A 103 3.40 -2.59 -3.45
CA ALA A 103 2.76 -3.62 -4.27
C ALA A 103 2.62 -3.22 -5.74
N ALA A 104 2.27 -1.95 -6.01
CA ALA A 104 2.21 -1.39 -7.36
C ALA A 104 3.56 -1.51 -8.08
N VAL A 105 4.67 -1.23 -7.40
CA VAL A 105 6.02 -1.41 -7.95
C VAL A 105 6.34 -2.87 -8.27
N GLY A 106 5.86 -3.80 -7.43
CA GLY A 106 5.95 -5.23 -7.71
C GLY A 106 5.22 -5.64 -8.98
N ILE A 107 4.02 -5.08 -9.21
CA ILE A 107 3.22 -5.30 -10.42
C ILE A 107 3.90 -4.67 -11.64
N LEU A 108 4.37 -3.42 -11.54
CA LEU A 108 5.09 -2.73 -12.62
C LEU A 108 6.33 -3.49 -13.06
N TYR A 109 7.08 -4.06 -12.11
CA TYR A 109 8.24 -4.90 -12.43
C TYR A 109 7.83 -6.12 -13.28
N PHE A 110 6.72 -6.78 -12.93
CA PHE A 110 6.21 -7.90 -13.72
C PHE A 110 5.73 -7.46 -15.10
N LEU A 111 4.94 -6.38 -15.18
CA LEU A 111 4.46 -5.83 -16.46
C LEU A 111 5.61 -5.41 -17.38
N ARG A 112 6.59 -4.67 -16.85
CA ARG A 112 7.76 -4.22 -17.62
C ARG A 112 8.54 -5.39 -18.19
N ARG A 113 8.72 -6.45 -17.40
CA ARG A 113 9.41 -7.67 -17.85
C ARG A 113 8.62 -8.46 -18.91
N HIS A 114 7.29 -8.34 -18.93
CA HIS A 114 6.43 -9.06 -19.87
C HIS A 114 6.13 -8.29 -21.16
N TRP A 115 6.35 -6.97 -21.19
CA TRP A 115 6.16 -6.09 -22.35
C TRP A 115 7.45 -5.88 -23.17
N GLU A 116 8.61 -6.29 -22.67
CA GLU A 116 9.89 -6.27 -23.41
C GLU A 116 10.13 -7.57 -24.23
N GLU A 117 9.17 -8.49 -24.25
CA GLU A 117 9.14 -9.68 -25.12
C GLU A 117 8.17 -9.47 -26.30
#